data_AF-W8P5J4-F1
#
_entry.id   AF-W8P5J4-F1
#
_cell.length_a   1.000
_cell.length_b   1.000
_cell.length_c   1.000
_cell.angle_alpha   90.00
_cell.angle_beta   90.00
_cell.angle_gamma   90.00
#
_symmetry.space_group_name_H-M   'P 1'
#
loop_
_entity.id
_entity.type
_entity.pdbx_description
1 polymer ?
#
loop_
_entity_poly.entity_id
_entity_poly.type
_entity_poly.pdbx_seq_one_letter_code
_entity_poly.pdbx_strand_id
1 'polypeptide(L)'
;KFFDGLDPAEQKRFFEESHKLFSERYGKQNIAYATVHNDEKTPHMHLGVVPMRDGKLQGKNVFNRQELQWMQEEFPKHMQSVGFEVERGIASDRKHIEMSRFKALTLNEEIKTLEKETEALRNALTASKKVDELQVTKPSLFDRNHVKLPVEDFEALKARAKATEAIERTIEAHEKRFDDMVDNVIDSDRKLDQEKRKTAQLQKENNGLKKENLDLQKENKTLKSQLNVLMEFAKSQLEKFKEWQKERQQEKENNIARKRDQELER
;
A
#
# COMPACT_ATOMS: atom_id res chain seq x y z
N LYS A 1 14.87 -11.73 -6.11
CA LYS A 1 15.74 -12.22 -7.20
C LYS A 1 15.80 -11.26 -8.38
N PHE A 2 14.69 -10.84 -9.00
CA PHE A 2 14.74 -9.85 -10.10
C PHE A 2 15.32 -8.50 -9.65
N PHE A 3 14.73 -7.88 -8.62
CA PHE A 3 15.19 -6.57 -8.13
C PHE A 3 16.54 -6.62 -7.41
N ASP A 4 16.93 -7.77 -6.83
CA ASP A 4 18.19 -7.92 -6.08
C ASP A 4 19.44 -7.65 -6.95
N GLY A 5 19.32 -7.79 -8.27
CA GLY A 5 20.38 -7.51 -9.24
C GLY A 5 20.34 -6.12 -9.87
N LEU A 6 19.34 -5.29 -9.53
CA LEU A 6 19.19 -3.93 -10.08
C LEU A 6 19.71 -2.90 -9.08
N ASP A 7 20.40 -1.88 -9.59
CA ASP A 7 20.72 -0.71 -8.77
C ASP A 7 19.46 0.15 -8.51
N PRO A 8 19.48 1.07 -7.52
CA PRO A 8 18.31 1.89 -7.21
C PRO A 8 17.81 2.76 -8.36
N ALA A 9 18.69 3.19 -9.28
CA ALA A 9 18.31 3.99 -10.43
C ALA A 9 17.59 3.15 -11.49
N GLU A 10 18.07 1.92 -11.73
CA GLU A 10 17.45 0.95 -12.62
C GLU A 10 16.10 0.45 -12.07
N GLN A 11 16.00 0.24 -10.76
CA GLN A 11 14.73 -0.07 -10.11
C GLN A 11 13.73 1.08 -10.26
N LYS A 12 14.17 2.34 -10.10
CA LYS A 12 13.33 3.51 -10.36
C LYS A 12 12.90 3.56 -11.84
N ARG A 13 13.83 3.32 -12.77
CA ARG A 13 13.56 3.25 -14.22
C ARG A 13 12.53 2.18 -14.57
N PHE A 14 12.59 1.02 -13.91
CA PHE A 14 11.61 -0.06 -14.07
C PHE A 14 10.18 0.41 -13.76
N PHE A 15 9.98 1.08 -12.62
CA PHE A 15 8.68 1.59 -12.23
C PHE A 15 8.22 2.79 -13.07
N GLU A 16 9.13 3.66 -13.49
CA GLU A 16 8.83 4.78 -14.39
C GLU A 16 8.38 4.31 -15.77
N GLU A 17 9.06 3.33 -16.36
CA GLU A 17 8.66 2.71 -17.63
C GLU A 17 7.34 1.95 -17.51
N SER A 18 7.11 1.30 -16.37
CA SER A 18 5.83 0.65 -16.06
C SER A 18 4.69 1.68 -16.02
N HIS A 19 4.88 2.77 -15.29
CA HIS A 19 3.93 3.88 -15.20
C HIS A 19 3.67 4.52 -16.57
N LYS A 20 4.72 4.71 -17.37
CA LYS A 20 4.64 5.28 -18.71
C LYS A 20 3.78 4.44 -19.65
N LEU A 21 4.01 3.12 -19.71
CA LEU A 21 3.21 2.20 -20.54
C LEU A 21 1.70 2.34 -20.26
N PHE A 22 1.32 2.30 -18.99
CA PHE A 22 -0.08 2.40 -18.59
C PHE A 22 -0.65 3.81 -18.74
N SER A 23 0.17 4.85 -18.53
CA SER A 23 -0.21 6.24 -18.78
C SER A 23 -0.48 6.52 -20.25
N GLU A 24 0.29 5.93 -21.16
CA GLU A 24 0.09 6.03 -22.60
C GLU A 24 -1.15 5.26 -23.04
N ARG A 25 -1.39 4.07 -22.47
CA ARG A 25 -2.56 3.23 -22.77
C ARG A 25 -3.87 3.83 -22.27
N TYR A 26 -3.91 4.33 -21.04
CA TYR A 26 -5.15 4.76 -20.37
C TYR A 26 -5.32 6.27 -20.31
N GLY A 27 -4.29 7.04 -20.63
CA GLY A 27 -4.27 8.50 -20.51
C GLY A 27 -3.73 8.95 -19.16
N LYS A 28 -2.78 9.89 -19.16
CA LYS A 28 -2.14 10.43 -17.96
C LYS A 28 -3.14 10.98 -16.94
N GLN A 29 -4.20 11.64 -17.42
CA GLN A 29 -5.27 12.20 -16.58
C GLN A 29 -6.10 11.12 -15.86
N ASN A 30 -6.04 9.88 -16.32
CA ASN A 30 -6.74 8.74 -15.73
C ASN A 30 -5.87 8.00 -14.71
N ILE A 31 -4.60 8.38 -14.53
CA ILE A 31 -3.76 7.83 -13.46
C ILE A 31 -4.01 8.65 -12.19
N ALA A 32 -4.70 8.05 -11.22
CA ALA A 32 -4.99 8.71 -9.95
C ALA A 32 -3.75 8.74 -9.03
N TYR A 33 -2.98 7.65 -9.01
CA TYR A 33 -1.76 7.53 -8.21
C TYR A 33 -0.85 6.42 -8.75
N ALA A 34 0.44 6.54 -8.45
CA ALA A 34 1.45 5.52 -8.69
C ALA A 34 2.44 5.52 -7.51
N THR A 35 2.29 4.58 -6.59
CA THR A 35 3.05 4.53 -5.34
C THR A 35 3.96 3.32 -5.35
N VAL A 36 5.27 3.52 -5.13
CA VAL A 36 6.26 2.45 -5.05
C VAL A 36 6.56 2.15 -3.58
N HIS A 37 6.41 0.89 -3.18
CA HIS A 37 6.76 0.39 -1.86
C HIS A 37 8.11 -0.33 -1.94
N ASN A 38 9.08 0.13 -1.14
CA ASN A 38 10.44 -0.44 -1.02
C ASN A 38 10.71 -0.99 0.38
N ASP A 39 9.75 -0.83 1.30
CA ASP A 39 9.77 -1.23 2.70
C ASP A 39 9.18 -2.63 2.93
N GLU A 40 8.69 -3.28 1.87
CA GLU A 40 8.20 -4.65 1.87
C GLU A 40 9.23 -5.64 1.30
N LYS A 41 8.96 -6.95 1.40
CA LYS A 41 9.90 -8.03 1.00
C LYS A 41 10.37 -7.93 -0.46
N THR A 42 9.48 -7.49 -1.36
CA THR A 42 9.80 -7.30 -2.77
C THR A 42 9.31 -5.91 -3.17
N PRO A 43 10.16 -5.07 -3.80
CA PRO A 43 9.72 -3.81 -4.33
C PRO A 43 8.55 -3.98 -5.31
N HIS A 44 7.50 -3.18 -5.15
CA HIS A 44 6.34 -3.22 -6.03
C HIS A 44 5.63 -1.86 -6.11
N MET A 45 4.79 -1.69 -7.13
CA MET A 45 4.07 -0.46 -7.39
C MET A 45 2.56 -0.68 -7.34
N HIS A 46 1.86 0.16 -6.58
CA HIS A 46 0.41 0.32 -6.65
C HIS A 46 0.07 1.41 -7.66
N LEU A 47 -0.54 1.01 -8.78
CA LEU A 47 -0.98 1.93 -9.83
C LEU A 47 -2.51 2.02 -9.84
N GLY A 48 -3.04 3.19 -9.49
CA GLY A 48 -4.47 3.48 -9.49
C GLY A 48 -4.91 4.09 -10.81
N VAL A 49 -5.64 3.33 -11.64
CA VAL A 49 -6.17 3.81 -12.93
C VAL A 49 -7.69 4.01 -12.82
N VAL A 50 -8.16 5.23 -13.10
CA VAL A 50 -9.57 5.58 -13.19
C VAL A 50 -10.09 5.15 -14.57
N PRO A 51 -11.05 4.21 -14.66
CA PRO A 51 -11.52 3.70 -15.94
C PRO A 51 -12.49 4.65 -16.62
N MET A 52 -11.99 5.77 -17.14
CA MET A 52 -12.76 6.77 -17.87
C MET A 52 -12.60 6.59 -19.38
N ARG A 53 -13.72 6.53 -20.12
CA ARG A 53 -13.75 6.50 -21.58
C ARG A 53 -14.93 7.33 -22.08
N ASP A 54 -14.68 8.20 -23.06
CA ASP A 54 -15.69 9.11 -23.63
C ASP A 54 -16.45 9.92 -22.56
N GLY A 55 -15.73 10.39 -21.55
CA GLY A 55 -16.29 11.18 -20.43
C GLY A 55 -17.14 10.37 -19.44
N LYS A 56 -17.20 9.04 -19.57
CA LYS A 56 -17.99 8.16 -18.68
C LYS A 56 -17.08 7.18 -17.93
N LEU A 57 -17.46 6.88 -16.70
CA LEU A 57 -16.81 5.85 -15.89
C LEU A 57 -17.29 4.47 -16.36
N GLN A 58 -16.38 3.67 -16.92
CA GLN A 58 -16.70 2.40 -17.60
C GLN A 58 -15.71 1.29 -17.23
N GLY A 59 -15.65 0.92 -15.95
CA GLY A 59 -14.75 -0.13 -15.44
C GLY A 59 -14.80 -1.44 -16.24
N LYS A 60 -15.99 -1.97 -16.50
CA LYS A 60 -16.18 -3.24 -17.22
C LYS A 60 -15.69 -3.18 -18.68
N ASN A 61 -15.78 -2.02 -19.32
CA ASN A 61 -15.37 -1.87 -20.72
C ASN A 61 -13.86 -1.64 -20.84
N VAL A 62 -13.29 -0.86 -19.92
CA VAL A 62 -11.85 -0.57 -19.88
C VAL A 62 -11.08 -1.81 -19.45
N PHE A 63 -11.44 -2.43 -18.32
CA PHE A 63 -10.76 -3.61 -17.79
C PHE A 63 -11.56 -4.89 -18.07
N ASN A 64 -11.62 -5.26 -19.34
CA ASN A 64 -12.24 -6.51 -19.79
C ASN A 64 -11.19 -7.62 -19.96
N ARG A 65 -11.63 -8.85 -20.28
CA ARG A 65 -10.74 -10.00 -20.48
C ARG A 65 -9.66 -9.76 -21.53
N GLN A 66 -10.00 -9.12 -22.65
CA GLN A 66 -9.06 -8.82 -23.73
C GLN A 66 -7.99 -7.84 -23.25
N GLU A 67 -8.39 -6.83 -22.47
CA GLU A 67 -7.46 -5.85 -21.90
C GLU A 67 -6.51 -6.49 -20.89
N LEU A 68 -7.00 -7.37 -20.01
CA LEU A 68 -6.14 -8.09 -19.06
C LEU A 68 -5.15 -9.01 -19.78
N GLN A 69 -5.56 -9.65 -20.88
CA GLN A 69 -4.66 -10.44 -21.71
C GLN A 69 -3.62 -9.57 -22.42
N TRP A 70 -4.04 -8.40 -22.92
CA TRP A 70 -3.14 -7.41 -23.50
C TRP A 70 -2.09 -6.95 -22.48
N MET A 71 -2.47 -6.65 -21.24
CA MET A 71 -1.52 -6.28 -20.19
C MET A 71 -0.46 -7.36 -19.94
N GLN A 72 -0.88 -8.62 -19.83
CA GLN A 72 0.02 -9.76 -19.60
C GLN A 72 0.98 -10.00 -20.77
N GLU A 73 0.64 -9.54 -21.97
CA GLU A 73 1.44 -9.74 -23.17
C GLU A 73 2.34 -8.54 -23.48
N GLU A 74 1.81 -7.33 -23.40
CA GLU A 74 2.55 -6.11 -23.76
C GLU A 74 3.45 -5.62 -22.64
N PHE A 75 3.11 -5.84 -21.37
CA PHE A 75 3.96 -5.40 -20.26
C PHE A 75 5.36 -6.05 -20.33
N PRO A 76 5.51 -7.38 -20.45
CA PRO A 76 6.83 -8.00 -20.60
C PRO A 76 7.56 -7.52 -21.86
N LYS A 77 6.86 -7.38 -23.01
CA LYS A 77 7.48 -6.90 -24.26
C LYS A 77 8.05 -5.48 -24.11
N HIS A 78 7.29 -4.57 -23.50
CA HIS A 78 7.73 -3.20 -23.24
C HIS A 78 8.96 -3.20 -22.33
N MET A 79 8.92 -3.92 -21.21
CA MET A 79 10.03 -4.05 -20.27
C MET A 79 11.30 -4.62 -20.94
N GLN A 80 11.16 -5.65 -21.77
CA GLN A 80 12.26 -6.23 -22.55
C GLN A 80 12.85 -5.23 -23.54
N SER A 81 12.00 -4.43 -24.21
CA SER A 81 12.46 -3.43 -25.19
C SER A 81 13.34 -2.34 -24.58
N VAL A 82 13.15 -2.04 -23.28
CA VAL A 82 13.95 -1.07 -22.52
C VAL A 82 15.09 -1.72 -21.72
N GLY A 83 15.32 -3.02 -21.91
CA GLY A 83 16.47 -3.76 -21.37
C GLY A 83 16.22 -4.54 -20.07
N PHE A 84 14.98 -4.70 -19.62
CA PHE A 84 14.66 -5.51 -18.43
C PHE A 84 14.32 -6.96 -18.80
N GLU A 85 14.97 -7.92 -18.15
CA GLU A 85 14.74 -9.36 -18.34
C GLU A 85 13.48 -9.83 -17.59
N VAL A 86 12.31 -9.48 -18.11
CA VAL A 86 11.01 -9.92 -17.59
C VAL A 86 10.34 -10.86 -18.58
N GLU A 87 9.92 -12.04 -18.11
CA GLU A 87 9.20 -13.02 -18.93
C GLU A 87 7.69 -12.95 -18.69
N ARG A 88 6.92 -13.32 -19.72
CA ARG A 88 5.47 -13.47 -19.61
C ARG A 88 5.14 -14.65 -18.70
N GLY A 89 4.17 -14.46 -17.81
CA GLY A 89 3.65 -15.54 -16.98
C GLY A 89 3.00 -16.66 -17.80
N ILE A 90 3.22 -17.91 -17.39
CA ILE A 90 2.61 -19.09 -18.03
C ILE A 90 1.11 -19.07 -17.77
N ALA A 91 0.31 -19.24 -18.83
CA ALA A 91 -1.13 -19.41 -18.72
C ALA A 91 -1.43 -20.60 -17.81
N SER A 92 -2.17 -20.36 -16.71
CA SER A 92 -2.45 -21.39 -15.72
C SER A 92 -3.81 -21.18 -15.07
N ASP A 93 -4.38 -22.27 -14.54
CA ASP A 93 -5.63 -22.24 -13.76
C ASP A 93 -5.41 -21.82 -12.30
N ARG A 94 -4.25 -21.19 -12.00
CA ARG A 94 -3.92 -20.70 -10.67
C ARG A 94 -4.91 -19.62 -10.28
N LYS A 95 -5.55 -19.82 -9.13
CA LYS A 95 -6.43 -18.79 -8.53
C LYS A 95 -5.57 -17.84 -7.71
N HIS A 96 -5.84 -16.54 -7.86
CA HIS A 96 -5.28 -15.54 -6.96
C HIS A 96 -5.64 -15.91 -5.52
N ILE A 97 -4.66 -15.82 -4.64
CA ILE A 97 -4.82 -16.03 -3.21
C ILE A 97 -4.49 -14.74 -2.48
N GLU A 98 -5.28 -14.45 -1.46
CA GLU A 98 -5.04 -13.31 -0.59
C GLU A 98 -3.64 -13.37 0.01
N MET A 99 -3.01 -12.20 0.17
CA MET A 99 -1.63 -12.12 0.63
C MET A 99 -1.44 -12.73 2.02
N SER A 100 -2.40 -12.54 2.93
CA SER A 100 -2.40 -13.16 4.26
C SER A 100 -2.37 -14.69 4.18
N ARG A 101 -3.13 -15.27 3.25
CA ARG A 101 -3.16 -16.71 3.01
C ARG A 101 -1.87 -17.20 2.38
N PHE A 102 -1.30 -16.44 1.43
CA PHE A 102 0.01 -16.77 0.85
C PHE A 102 1.10 -16.83 1.93
N LYS A 103 1.20 -15.80 2.78
CA LYS A 103 2.12 -15.78 3.93
C LYS A 103 1.95 -17.01 4.83
N ALA A 104 0.71 -17.36 5.18
CA ALA A 104 0.44 -18.52 6.02
C ALA A 104 0.85 -19.85 5.39
N LEU A 105 0.65 -20.01 4.06
CA LEU A 105 1.06 -21.20 3.34
C LEU A 105 2.59 -21.33 3.30
N THR A 106 3.30 -20.25 2.96
CA THR A 106 4.77 -20.25 2.93
C THR A 106 5.37 -20.56 4.29
N LEU A 107 4.82 -19.98 5.36
CA LEU A 107 5.28 -20.25 6.73
C LEU A 107 5.04 -21.71 7.13
N ASN A 108 3.89 -22.27 6.76
CA ASN A 108 3.57 -23.67 7.06
C ASN A 108 4.47 -24.65 6.28
N GLU A 109 4.88 -24.32 5.07
CA GLU A 109 5.88 -25.09 4.32
C GLU A 109 7.25 -25.05 5.00
N GLU A 110 7.66 -23.87 5.48
CA GLU A 110 8.92 -23.68 6.21
C GLU A 110 8.95 -24.44 7.54
N ILE A 111 7.84 -24.42 8.29
CA ILE A 111 7.66 -25.22 9.51
C ILE A 111 7.81 -26.71 9.19
N LYS A 112 7.13 -27.21 8.16
CA LYS A 112 7.22 -28.62 7.77
C LYS A 112 8.62 -29.04 7.34
N THR A 113 9.39 -28.16 6.69
CA THR A 113 10.78 -28.45 6.35
C THR A 113 11.64 -28.56 7.60
N LEU A 114 11.49 -27.64 8.55
CA LEU A 114 12.21 -27.68 9.83
C LEU A 114 11.83 -28.90 10.67
N GLU A 115 10.54 -29.26 10.72
CA GLU A 115 10.07 -30.47 11.40
C GLU A 115 10.74 -31.72 10.83
N LYS A 116 10.85 -31.85 9.51
CA LYS A 116 11.56 -32.97 8.87
C LYS A 116 13.06 -33.00 9.19
N GLU A 117 13.72 -31.85 9.18
CA GLU A 117 15.15 -31.75 9.51
C GLU A 117 15.40 -32.15 10.96
N THR A 118 14.58 -31.64 11.90
CA THR A 118 14.67 -32.01 13.32
C THR A 118 14.37 -33.48 13.56
N GLU A 119 13.40 -34.08 12.86
CA GLU A 119 13.10 -35.51 12.95
C GLU A 119 14.25 -36.37 12.42
N ALA A 120 14.86 -35.99 11.29
CA ALA A 120 16.02 -36.68 10.74
C ALA A 120 17.23 -36.63 11.70
N LEU A 121 17.49 -35.47 12.30
CA LEU A 121 18.54 -35.30 13.31
C LEU A 121 18.27 -36.15 14.56
N ARG A 122 17.02 -36.16 15.03
CA ARG A 122 16.60 -36.96 16.19
C ARG A 122 16.78 -38.45 15.93
N ASN A 123 16.44 -38.92 14.73
CA ASN A 123 16.62 -40.31 14.32
C ASN A 123 18.10 -40.69 14.17
N ALA A 124 18.95 -39.79 13.65
CA ALA A 124 20.39 -40.02 13.60
C ALA A 124 21.01 -40.13 15.01
N LEU A 125 20.50 -39.36 15.97
CA LEU A 125 20.97 -39.39 17.35
C LEU A 125 20.57 -40.69 18.08
N THR A 126 19.38 -41.23 17.80
CA THR A 126 18.87 -42.47 18.41
C THR A 126 19.39 -43.75 17.76
N ALA A 127 19.78 -43.72 16.48
CA ALA A 127 20.32 -44.87 15.76
C ALA A 127 21.77 -45.24 16.15
N SER A 128 22.49 -44.33 16.83
CA SER A 128 23.83 -44.61 17.35
C SER A 128 23.76 -45.27 18.74
N LYS A 129 24.63 -46.27 18.98
CA LYS A 129 24.79 -46.95 20.28
C LYS A 129 24.89 -45.90 21.39
N LYS A 130 24.10 -46.05 22.46
CA LYS A 130 24.14 -45.11 23.58
C LYS A 130 25.54 -45.13 24.20
N VAL A 131 26.03 -43.97 24.65
CA VAL A 131 27.36 -43.86 25.28
C VAL A 131 27.51 -44.84 26.45
N ASP A 132 26.41 -45.14 27.14
CA ASP A 132 26.35 -46.12 28.25
C ASP A 132 26.58 -47.58 27.83
N GLU A 133 26.47 -47.90 26.53
CA GLU A 133 26.64 -49.25 25.99
C GLU A 133 28.04 -49.50 25.40
N LEU A 134 28.94 -48.51 25.51
CA LEU A 134 30.32 -48.61 25.05
C LEU A 134 31.13 -49.52 25.98
N GLN A 135 31.87 -50.47 25.41
CA GLN A 135 32.73 -51.37 26.18
C GLN A 135 34.07 -50.70 26.47
N VAL A 136 34.16 -50.08 27.65
CA VAL A 136 35.33 -49.35 28.09
C VAL A 136 36.14 -50.20 29.07
N THR A 137 37.41 -50.49 28.74
CA THR A 137 38.29 -51.23 29.65
C THR A 137 39.01 -50.24 30.59
N LYS A 138 38.85 -50.42 31.90
CA LYS A 138 39.45 -49.55 32.93
C LYS A 138 41.00 -49.57 32.87
N PRO A 139 41.66 -48.47 33.27
CA PRO A 139 43.12 -48.38 33.28
C PRO A 139 43.75 -49.45 34.19
N SER A 140 44.89 -49.99 33.74
CA SER A 140 45.72 -50.89 34.55
C SER A 140 46.52 -50.09 35.58
N LEU A 141 47.00 -50.73 36.66
CA LEU A 141 47.82 -50.10 37.71
C LEU A 141 49.06 -49.36 37.16
N PHE A 142 49.51 -49.71 35.95
CA PHE A 142 50.68 -49.15 35.26
C PHE A 142 50.37 -48.12 34.16
N ASP A 143 49.10 -47.95 33.76
CA ASP A 143 48.71 -47.00 32.72
C ASP A 143 47.41 -46.30 33.12
N ARG A 144 47.56 -45.27 33.98
CA ARG A 144 46.44 -44.55 34.60
C ARG A 144 45.79 -43.51 33.69
N ASN A 145 46.43 -43.17 32.57
CA ASN A 145 46.02 -42.04 31.74
C ASN A 145 45.31 -42.45 30.44
N HIS A 146 45.29 -43.74 30.11
CA HIS A 146 44.70 -44.24 28.87
C HIS A 146 43.62 -45.29 29.13
N VAL A 147 42.63 -45.29 28.24
CA VAL A 147 41.46 -46.16 28.29
C VAL A 147 41.37 -46.88 26.94
N LYS A 148 41.11 -48.19 26.97
CA LYS A 148 40.96 -48.98 25.73
C LYS A 148 39.50 -49.03 25.32
N LEU A 149 39.25 -48.60 24.08
CA LEU A 149 37.97 -48.62 23.41
C LEU A 149 38.15 -49.30 22.04
N PRO A 150 37.20 -50.12 21.56
CA PRO A 150 37.21 -50.62 20.19
C PRO A 150 37.32 -49.46 19.18
N VAL A 151 38.08 -49.65 18.10
CA VAL A 151 38.30 -48.59 17.08
C VAL A 151 36.99 -48.16 16.42
N GLU A 152 36.08 -49.10 16.18
CA GLU A 152 34.75 -48.84 15.64
C GLU A 152 33.92 -47.93 16.55
N ASP A 153 33.95 -48.20 17.86
CA ASP A 153 33.28 -47.40 18.89
C ASP A 153 33.90 -45.99 19.00
N PHE A 154 35.23 -45.88 18.86
CA PHE A 154 35.94 -44.58 18.87
C PHE A 154 35.57 -43.71 17.66
N GLU A 155 35.60 -44.27 16.45
CA GLU A 155 35.24 -43.53 15.23
C GLU A 155 33.75 -43.15 15.23
N ALA A 156 32.87 -44.01 15.75
CA ALA A 156 31.46 -43.68 15.94
C ALA A 156 31.27 -42.51 16.94
N LEU A 157 31.98 -42.52 18.07
CA LEU A 157 31.92 -41.44 19.06
C LEU A 157 32.44 -40.12 18.49
N LYS A 158 33.55 -40.16 17.75
CA LYS A 158 34.15 -38.99 17.09
C LYS A 158 33.22 -38.40 16.03
N ALA A 159 32.57 -39.24 15.23
CA ALA A 159 31.58 -38.81 14.25
C ALA A 159 30.36 -38.17 14.94
N ARG A 160 29.87 -38.76 16.03
CA ARG A 160 28.78 -38.22 16.84
C ARG A 160 29.14 -36.88 17.47
N ALA A 161 30.32 -36.75 18.06
CA ALA A 161 30.79 -35.50 18.66
C ALA A 161 30.83 -34.35 17.62
N LYS A 162 31.38 -34.62 16.43
CA LYS A 162 31.39 -33.65 15.32
C LYS A 162 29.98 -33.26 14.87
N ALA A 163 29.05 -34.23 14.83
CA ALA A 163 27.66 -33.95 14.49
C ALA A 163 26.96 -33.10 15.58
N THR A 164 27.20 -33.40 16.86
CA THR A 164 26.66 -32.61 17.98
C THR A 164 27.18 -31.19 17.97
N GLU A 165 28.49 -30.96 17.78
CA GLU A 165 29.05 -29.60 17.67
C GLU A 165 28.43 -28.82 16.49
N ALA A 166 28.17 -29.48 15.36
CA ALA A 166 27.49 -28.84 14.23
C ALA A 166 26.03 -28.49 14.54
N ILE A 167 25.33 -29.35 15.29
CA ILE A 167 23.96 -29.10 15.76
C ILE A 167 23.93 -27.93 16.74
N GLU A 168 24.84 -27.89 17.72
CA GLU A 168 24.94 -26.80 18.71
C GLU A 168 25.10 -25.44 18.03
N ARG A 169 26.01 -25.33 17.04
CA ARG A 169 26.16 -24.10 16.23
C ARG A 169 24.90 -23.72 15.48
N THR A 170 24.13 -24.71 15.03
CA THR A 170 22.89 -24.48 14.29
C THR A 170 21.79 -24.01 15.25
N ILE A 171 21.71 -24.57 16.46
CA ILE A 171 20.80 -24.14 17.52
C ILE A 171 21.12 -22.69 17.93
N GLU A 172 22.38 -22.36 18.21
CA GLU A 172 22.81 -20.99 18.56
C GLU A 172 22.41 -19.99 17.46
N ALA A 173 22.59 -20.37 16.18
CA ALA A 173 22.19 -19.52 15.05
C ALA A 173 20.66 -19.34 14.96
N HIS A 174 19.88 -20.37 15.28
CA HIS A 174 18.42 -20.29 15.32
C HIS A 174 17.91 -19.49 16.52
N GLU A 175 18.50 -19.64 17.70
CA GLU A 175 18.17 -18.85 18.89
C GLU A 175 18.39 -17.36 18.61
N LYS A 176 19.55 -17.01 18.03
CA LYS A 176 19.82 -15.62 17.63
C LYS A 176 18.81 -15.09 16.63
N ARG A 177 18.44 -15.89 15.61
CA ARG A 177 17.39 -15.50 14.64
C ARG A 177 16.04 -15.32 15.30
N PHE A 178 15.73 -16.12 16.31
CA PHE A 178 14.47 -16.01 17.06
C PHE A 178 14.45 -14.72 17.88
N ASP A 179 15.54 -14.39 18.57
CA ASP A 179 15.66 -13.11 19.30
C ASP A 179 15.52 -11.91 18.36
N ASP A 180 16.21 -11.92 17.22
CA ASP A 180 16.08 -10.89 16.18
C ASP A 180 14.62 -10.78 15.68
N MET A 181 13.91 -11.91 15.55
CA MET A 181 12.50 -11.92 15.13
C MET A 181 11.60 -11.32 16.22
N VAL A 182 11.84 -11.63 17.49
CA VAL A 182 11.09 -11.07 18.62
C VAL A 182 11.25 -9.56 18.67
N ASP A 183 12.48 -9.05 18.52
CA ASP A 183 12.76 -7.61 18.49
C ASP A 183 12.04 -6.91 17.32
N ASN A 184 12.04 -7.53 16.14
CA ASN A 184 11.32 -7.01 14.97
C ASN A 184 9.79 -6.98 15.18
N VAL A 185 9.23 -7.98 15.86
CA VAL A 185 7.80 -8.00 16.20
C VAL A 185 7.47 -6.87 17.19
N ILE A 186 8.30 -6.66 18.20
CA ILE A 186 8.13 -5.57 19.18
C ILE A 186 8.20 -4.20 18.49
N ASP A 187 9.17 -3.99 17.60
CA ASP A 187 9.29 -2.73 16.84
C ASP A 187 8.08 -2.51 15.92
N SER A 188 7.62 -3.58 15.25
CA SER A 188 6.44 -3.53 14.39
C SER A 188 5.16 -3.19 15.16
N ASP A 189 4.99 -3.76 16.36
CA ASP A 189 3.84 -3.48 17.23
C ASP A 189 3.86 -2.02 17.72
N ARG A 190 5.04 -1.51 18.09
CA ARG A 190 5.23 -0.08 18.43
C ARG A 190 4.86 0.84 17.28
N LYS A 191 5.30 0.53 16.05
CA LYS A 191 4.94 1.30 14.85
C LYS A 191 3.44 1.25 14.58
N LEU A 192 2.83 0.08 14.70
CA LEU A 192 1.39 -0.10 14.54
C LEU A 192 0.60 0.76 15.53
N ASP A 193 1.03 0.80 16.79
CA ASP A 193 0.41 1.64 17.82
C ASP A 193 0.56 3.14 17.55
N GLN A 194 1.70 3.58 17.01
CA GLN A 194 1.88 4.96 16.57
C GLN A 194 0.92 5.31 15.43
N GLU A 195 0.78 4.44 14.42
CA GLU A 195 -0.12 4.65 13.29
C GLU A 195 -1.60 4.65 13.71
N LYS A 196 -2.00 3.78 14.65
CA LYS A 196 -3.33 3.81 15.25
C LYS A 196 -3.62 5.17 15.93
N ARG A 197 -2.66 5.71 16.68
CA ARG A 197 -2.80 7.02 17.34
C ARG A 197 -2.95 8.16 16.32
N LYS A 198 -2.11 8.18 15.27
CA LYS A 198 -2.20 9.16 14.18
C LYS A 198 -3.55 9.07 13.48
N THR A 199 -4.00 7.85 13.16
CA THR A 199 -5.29 7.62 12.50
C THR A 199 -6.44 8.13 13.37
N ALA A 200 -6.44 7.86 14.67
CA ALA A 200 -7.45 8.37 15.59
C ALA A 200 -7.47 9.91 15.66
N GLN A 201 -6.30 10.55 15.64
CA GLN A 201 -6.17 12.00 15.61
C GLN A 201 -6.72 12.60 14.31
N LEU A 202 -6.32 12.05 13.16
CA LEU A 202 -6.83 12.46 11.85
C LEU A 202 -8.35 12.25 11.73
N GLN A 203 -8.88 11.16 12.29
CA GLN A 203 -10.32 10.90 12.32
C GLN A 203 -11.06 12.01 13.10
N LYS A 204 -10.51 12.42 14.26
CA LYS A 204 -11.08 13.48 15.10
C LYS A 204 -11.05 14.83 14.39
N GLU A 205 -9.93 15.17 13.76
CA GLU A 205 -9.78 16.41 12.99
C GLU A 205 -10.74 16.45 11.80
N ASN A 206 -10.82 15.36 11.02
CA ASN A 206 -11.70 15.26 9.87
C ASN A 206 -13.18 15.39 10.27
N ASN A 207 -13.57 14.81 11.41
CA ASN A 207 -14.92 15.01 11.97
C ASN A 207 -15.16 16.46 12.41
N GLY A 208 -14.15 17.13 12.97
CA GLY A 208 -14.20 18.56 13.29
C GLY A 208 -14.42 19.42 12.05
N LEU A 209 -13.57 19.23 11.02
CA LEU A 209 -13.66 19.94 9.75
C LEU A 209 -15.00 19.70 9.04
N LYS A 210 -15.55 18.47 9.11
CA LYS A 210 -16.90 18.19 8.56
C LYS A 210 -17.98 19.01 9.26
N LYS A 211 -17.90 19.15 10.58
CA LYS A 211 -18.86 19.95 11.35
C LYS A 211 -18.76 21.44 11.00
N GLU A 212 -17.54 21.96 10.96
CA GLU A 212 -17.28 23.36 10.57
C GLU A 212 -17.79 23.64 9.14
N ASN A 213 -17.52 22.74 8.21
CA ASN A 213 -18.01 22.86 6.83
C ASN A 213 -19.54 22.86 6.76
N LEU A 214 -20.22 22.01 7.55
CA LEU A 214 -21.68 22.03 7.65
C LEU A 214 -22.22 23.35 8.19
N ASP A 215 -21.57 23.94 9.19
CA ASP A 215 -22.02 25.20 9.79
C ASP A 215 -21.76 26.38 8.82
N LEU A 216 -20.61 26.42 8.15
CA LEU A 216 -20.32 27.39 7.09
C LEU A 216 -21.28 27.28 5.91
N GLN A 217 -21.74 26.07 5.56
CA GLN A 217 -22.76 25.88 4.53
C GLN A 217 -24.12 26.47 4.93
N LYS A 218 -24.52 26.29 6.19
CA LYS A 218 -25.76 26.91 6.72
C LYS A 218 -25.65 28.43 6.73
N GLU A 219 -24.52 28.96 7.19
CA GLU A 219 -24.27 30.40 7.21
C GLU A 219 -24.31 30.99 5.79
N ASN A 220 -23.62 30.37 4.84
CA ASN A 220 -23.67 30.76 3.43
C ASN A 220 -25.10 30.76 2.88
N LYS A 221 -25.90 29.75 3.21
CA LYS A 221 -27.30 29.67 2.78
C LYS A 221 -28.12 30.84 3.35
N THR A 222 -27.92 31.17 4.62
CA THR A 222 -28.58 32.28 5.31
C THR A 222 -28.17 33.62 4.69
N LEU A 223 -26.87 33.86 4.52
CA LEU A 223 -26.34 35.08 3.90
C LEU A 223 -26.86 35.25 2.47
N LYS A 224 -26.91 34.16 1.69
CA LYS A 224 -27.47 34.19 0.34
C LYS A 224 -28.96 34.57 0.33
N SER A 225 -29.74 34.08 1.30
CA SER A 225 -31.14 34.47 1.47
C SER A 225 -31.28 35.96 1.81
N GLN A 226 -30.50 36.45 2.77
CA GLN A 226 -30.48 37.86 3.17
C GLN A 226 -30.08 38.77 2.00
N LEU A 227 -29.06 38.38 1.24
CA LEU A 227 -28.62 39.11 0.04
C LEU A 227 -29.73 39.21 -1.00
N ASN A 228 -30.48 38.13 -1.23
CA ASN A 228 -31.62 38.14 -2.16
C ASN A 228 -32.71 39.11 -1.69
N VAL A 229 -33.06 39.12 -0.40
CA VAL A 229 -34.06 40.06 0.15
C VAL A 229 -33.62 41.50 -0.03
N LEU A 230 -32.35 41.81 0.26
CA LEU A 230 -31.79 43.15 0.05
C LEU A 230 -31.78 43.55 -1.43
N MET A 231 -31.45 42.63 -2.33
CA MET A 231 -31.51 42.89 -3.78
C MET A 231 -32.94 43.20 -4.25
N GLU A 232 -33.93 42.44 -3.80
CA GLU A 232 -35.34 42.71 -4.15
C GLU A 232 -35.83 44.04 -3.57
N PHE A 233 -35.44 44.36 -2.33
CA PHE A 233 -35.72 45.67 -1.75
C PHE A 233 -35.08 46.80 -2.57
N ALA A 234 -33.80 46.68 -2.92
CA ALA A 234 -33.09 47.69 -3.71
C ALA A 234 -33.73 47.88 -5.10
N LYS A 235 -34.12 46.79 -5.77
CA LYS A 235 -34.88 46.86 -7.04
C LYS A 235 -36.20 47.61 -6.86
N SER A 236 -36.95 47.29 -5.81
CA SER A 236 -38.22 47.97 -5.52
C SER A 236 -38.04 49.48 -5.29
N GLN A 237 -37.02 49.87 -4.52
CA GLN A 237 -36.72 51.30 -4.31
C GLN A 237 -36.29 51.99 -5.61
N LEU A 238 -35.51 51.31 -6.45
CA LEU A 238 -35.09 51.84 -7.75
C LEU A 238 -36.29 52.07 -8.68
N GLU A 239 -37.25 51.14 -8.74
CA GLU A 239 -38.46 51.32 -9.56
C GLU A 239 -39.33 52.48 -9.05
N LYS A 240 -39.55 52.59 -7.72
CA LYS A 240 -40.24 53.76 -7.13
C LYS A 240 -39.55 55.07 -7.46
N PHE A 241 -38.22 55.09 -7.42
CA PHE A 241 -37.45 56.28 -7.78
C PHE A 241 -37.64 56.65 -9.27
N LYS A 242 -37.63 55.66 -10.17
CA LYS A 242 -37.90 55.88 -11.60
C LYS A 242 -39.32 56.40 -11.85
N GLU A 243 -40.33 55.84 -11.18
CA GLU A 243 -41.71 56.31 -11.26
C GLU A 243 -41.82 57.77 -10.81
N TRP A 244 -41.27 58.09 -9.63
CA TRP A 244 -41.22 59.46 -9.13
C TRP A 244 -40.53 60.43 -10.09
N GLN A 245 -39.43 60.01 -10.74
CA GLN A 245 -38.76 60.83 -11.76
C GLN A 245 -39.65 61.09 -12.98
N LYS A 246 -40.40 60.09 -13.45
CA LYS A 246 -41.35 60.25 -14.57
C LYS A 246 -42.48 61.20 -14.21
N GLU A 247 -43.08 61.07 -13.03
CA GLU A 247 -44.14 61.96 -12.55
C GLU A 247 -43.67 63.42 -12.51
N ARG A 248 -42.47 63.66 -11.96
CA ARG A 248 -41.84 64.99 -11.95
C ARG A 248 -41.61 65.56 -13.34
N GLN A 249 -41.27 64.73 -14.31
CA GLN A 249 -41.05 65.16 -15.69
C GLN A 249 -42.38 65.52 -16.36
N GLN A 250 -43.40 64.68 -16.21
CA GLN A 250 -44.75 64.90 -16.71
C GLN A 250 -45.36 66.18 -16.12
N GLU A 251 -45.17 66.43 -14.83
CA GLU A 251 -45.66 67.62 -14.15
C GLU A 251 -45.01 68.90 -14.68
N LYS A 252 -43.70 68.85 -14.99
CA LYS A 252 -43.01 69.96 -15.67
C LYS A 252 -43.56 70.22 -17.06
N GLU A 253 -43.76 69.16 -17.86
CA GLU A 253 -44.31 69.27 -19.21
C GLU A 253 -45.74 69.84 -19.19
N ASN A 254 -46.60 69.35 -18.31
CA ASN A 254 -47.96 69.85 -18.12
C ASN A 254 -47.98 71.31 -17.69
N ASN A 255 -47.07 71.73 -16.80
CA ASN A 255 -46.96 73.13 -16.39
C ASN A 255 -46.46 74.04 -17.52
N ILE A 256 -45.57 73.55 -18.39
CA ILE A 256 -45.12 74.29 -19.59
C ILE A 256 -46.29 74.41 -20.59
N ALA A 257 -47.05 73.34 -20.82
CA ALA A 257 -48.22 73.35 -21.71
C ALA A 257 -49.29 74.34 -21.23
N ARG A 258 -49.65 74.31 -19.94
CA ARG A 258 -50.61 75.26 -19.35
C ARG A 258 -50.17 76.72 -19.51
N LYS A 259 -48.87 77.01 -19.36
CA LYS A 259 -48.35 78.36 -19.58
C LYS A 259 -48.48 78.80 -21.04
N ARG A 260 -48.23 77.90 -22.00
CA ARG A 260 -48.44 78.17 -23.43
C ARG A 260 -49.90 78.44 -23.77
N ASP A 261 -50.83 77.65 -23.24
CA ASP A 261 -52.26 77.83 -23.49
C ASP A 261 -52.77 79.18 -22.94
N GLN A 262 -52.28 79.58 -21.76
CA GLN A 262 -52.58 80.90 -21.17
C GLN A 262 -51.98 82.09 -21.95
N GLU A 263 -50.90 81.87 -22.70
CA GLU A 263 -50.31 82.88 -23.59
C GLU A 263 -51.06 82.99 -24.92
N LEU A 264 -51.75 81.93 -25.38
CA LEU A 264 -52.56 81.93 -26.60
C LEU A 264 -53.97 82.52 -26.42
N GLU A 265 -54.49 82.55 -25.19
CA GLU A 265 -55.78 83.16 -24.84
C GLU A 265 -55.71 84.68 -24.55
N ARG A 266 -54.53 85.29 -24.59
CA ARG A 266 -54.31 86.74 -24.43
C ARG A 266 -54.06 87.44 -25.75
#